data_AF-A0A543HZ82-F1
#
_entry.id   AF-A0A543HZ82-F1
#
_cell.length_a   1.000
_cell.length_b   1.000
_cell.length_c   1.000
_cell.angle_alpha   90.00
_cell.angle_beta   90.00
_cell.angle_gamma   90.00
#
_symmetry.space_group_name_H-M   'P 1'
#
loop_
_entity.id
_entity.type
_entity.pdbx_description
1 polymer ?
#
loop_
_entity_poly.entity_id
_entity_poly.type
_entity_poly.pdbx_seq_one_letter_code
_entity_poly.pdbx_strand_id
1 'polypeptide(L)'
;MTPGVGAAARDGAPRAVVGWYAHHLGAGHVARARVVGSRMAAAVTILSSAPRPDDWPAERWVELPRDDAAEGHDHTAGGVLHWAPLQHSGFHDRMQMIAAWVAQHEPAVFVTDVSVEVALLGRLLGVPVATFVKPGDRSDRQHQLAYDSATALIATWPEEAAIVGGWQPRWDA
;
A
#
# COMPACT_ATOMS: atom_id res chain seq x y z
N MET A 1 36.35 -33.76 -7.86
CA MET A 1 36.02 -33.45 -9.26
C MET A 1 34.56 -33.06 -9.32
N THR A 2 34.27 -31.76 -9.19
CA THR A 2 33.01 -31.14 -9.65
C THR A 2 33.24 -30.64 -11.08
N PRO A 3 32.21 -30.54 -11.95
CA PRO A 3 31.30 -29.40 -11.95
C PRO A 3 29.81 -29.84 -12.08
N GLY A 4 28.82 -29.12 -11.54
CA GLY A 4 28.24 -27.86 -12.07
C GLY A 4 27.02 -28.23 -12.92
N VAL A 5 25.82 -27.68 -12.69
CA VAL A 5 25.32 -26.46 -13.35
C VAL A 5 24.36 -25.72 -12.42
N GLY A 6 24.68 -24.46 -12.14
CA GLY A 6 23.76 -23.50 -11.54
C GLY A 6 22.70 -23.05 -12.54
N ALA A 7 21.47 -22.87 -12.05
CA ALA A 7 20.48 -22.08 -12.76
C ALA A 7 20.91 -20.61 -12.67
N ALA A 8 21.54 -20.12 -13.74
CA ALA A 8 21.73 -18.70 -13.93
C ALA A 8 20.36 -18.02 -13.94
N ALA A 9 20.18 -17.01 -13.08
CA ALA A 9 19.11 -16.06 -13.23
C ALA A 9 19.19 -15.50 -14.66
N ARG A 10 18.06 -15.44 -15.36
CA ARG A 10 18.01 -14.85 -16.70
C ARG A 10 18.21 -13.34 -16.55
N ASP A 11 19.45 -12.89 -16.75
CA ASP A 11 19.77 -11.49 -16.96
C ASP A 11 19.00 -11.01 -18.20
N GLY A 12 18.06 -10.07 -18.00
CA GLY A 12 17.35 -9.39 -19.08
C GLY A 12 15.82 -9.36 -18.98
N ALA A 13 15.18 -10.06 -18.04
CA ALA A 13 13.75 -9.84 -17.80
C ALA A 13 13.55 -8.51 -17.05
N PRO A 14 12.61 -7.64 -17.46
CA PRO A 14 12.34 -6.40 -16.73
C PRO A 14 11.93 -6.75 -15.30
N ARG A 15 12.57 -6.08 -14.35
CA ARG A 15 12.30 -6.23 -12.92
C ARG A 15 10.84 -5.81 -12.67
N ALA A 16 10.03 -6.68 -12.08
CA ALA A 16 8.64 -6.35 -11.74
C ALA A 16 8.58 -5.08 -10.90
N VAL A 17 7.60 -4.21 -11.19
CA VAL A 17 7.41 -2.93 -10.48
C VAL A 17 6.41 -3.12 -9.34
N VAL A 18 6.70 -2.54 -8.19
CA VAL A 18 5.82 -2.52 -7.01
C VAL A 18 5.62 -1.08 -6.58
N GLY A 19 4.36 -0.65 -6.51
CA GLY A 19 4.00 0.58 -5.83
C GLY A 19 3.78 0.30 -4.34
N TRP A 20 4.33 1.11 -3.46
CA TRP A 20 4.12 0.99 -2.02
C TRP A 20 3.64 2.31 -1.44
N TYR A 21 2.36 2.37 -1.09
CA TYR A 21 1.82 3.49 -0.33
C TYR A 21 2.20 3.36 1.16
N ALA A 22 2.93 4.36 1.66
CA ALA A 22 3.29 4.47 3.06
C ALA A 22 2.68 5.74 3.65
N HIS A 23 1.72 5.57 4.55
CA HIS A 23 1.05 6.66 5.23
C HIS A 23 2.06 7.50 6.03
N HIS A 24 1.87 8.82 6.02
CA HIS A 24 2.81 9.76 6.62
C HIS A 24 2.70 9.82 8.16
N LEU A 25 1.54 9.45 8.72
CA LEU A 25 1.33 9.34 10.16
C LEU A 25 2.04 8.10 10.70
N GLY A 26 3.11 8.33 11.47
CA GLY A 26 3.91 7.30 12.11
C GLY A 26 5.14 6.89 11.29
N ALA A 27 6.34 7.10 11.86
CA ALA A 27 7.61 6.79 11.20
C ALA A 27 7.75 5.30 10.81
N GLY A 28 7.02 4.40 11.47
CA GLY A 28 7.06 2.96 11.22
C GLY A 28 6.53 2.52 9.84
N HIS A 29 5.77 3.37 9.14
CA HIS A 29 5.22 3.05 7.83
C HIS A 29 6.27 3.13 6.73
N VAL A 30 6.91 4.29 6.60
CA VAL A 30 8.04 4.50 5.69
C VAL A 30 9.22 3.59 6.04
N ALA A 31 9.51 3.38 7.33
CA ALA A 31 10.58 2.47 7.75
C ALA A 31 10.32 1.02 7.28
N ARG A 32 9.09 0.51 7.42
CA ARG A 32 8.72 -0.83 6.94
C ARG A 32 8.82 -0.93 5.43
N ALA A 33 8.29 0.04 4.69
CA ALA A 33 8.36 0.07 3.24
C ALA A 33 9.82 0.02 2.74
N ARG A 34 10.72 0.77 3.38
CA ARG A 34 12.16 0.76 3.08
C ARG A 34 12.82 -0.58 3.38
N VAL A 35 12.62 -1.11 4.59
CA VAL A 35 13.25 -2.36 5.03
C VAL A 35 12.78 -3.54 4.19
N VAL A 36 11.49 -3.65 3.90
CA VAL A 36 10.96 -4.72 3.04
C VAL A 36 11.37 -4.48 1.59
N GLY A 37 11.14 -3.28 1.07
CA GLY A 37 11.39 -2.97 -0.34
C GLY A 37 12.85 -3.11 -0.77
N SER A 38 13.80 -2.77 0.11
CA SER A 38 15.25 -2.99 -0.13
C SER A 38 15.64 -4.47 -0.26
N ARG A 39 14.85 -5.38 0.30
CA ARG A 39 15.08 -6.83 0.22
C ARG A 39 14.35 -7.51 -0.93
N MET A 40 13.44 -6.80 -1.60
CA MET A 40 12.69 -7.36 -2.71
C MET A 40 13.55 -7.44 -3.97
N ALA A 41 13.33 -8.49 -4.77
CA ALA A 41 13.85 -8.57 -6.13
C ALA A 41 13.09 -7.66 -7.10
N ALA A 42 11.93 -7.11 -6.71
CA ALA A 42 11.10 -6.19 -7.49
C ALA A 42 11.48 -4.72 -7.28
N ALA A 43 11.32 -3.87 -8.29
CA ALA A 43 11.62 -2.44 -8.21
C ALA A 43 10.49 -1.75 -7.42
N VAL A 44 10.78 -1.40 -6.17
CA VAL A 44 9.81 -0.76 -5.28
C VAL A 44 9.92 0.75 -5.39
N THR A 45 8.81 1.41 -5.70
CA THR A 45 8.63 2.86 -5.58
C THR A 45 7.72 3.14 -4.39
N ILE A 46 8.17 4.00 -3.48
CA ILE A 46 7.39 4.40 -2.30
C ILE A 46 6.65 5.69 -2.63
N LEU A 47 5.33 5.69 -2.40
CA LEU A 47 4.47 6.85 -2.53
C LEU A 47 4.05 7.29 -1.12
N SER A 48 4.37 8.52 -0.72
CA SER A 48 4.11 9.00 0.64
C SER A 48 4.06 10.52 0.72
N SER A 49 3.27 11.05 1.66
CA SER A 49 3.28 12.48 2.02
C SER A 49 4.31 12.83 3.10
N ALA A 50 5.15 11.86 3.51
CA ALA A 50 6.29 12.11 4.40
C ALA A 50 7.49 12.65 3.60
N PRO A 51 8.49 13.27 4.26
CA PRO A 51 9.76 13.54 3.61
C PRO A 51 10.46 12.26 3.16
N ARG A 52 11.11 12.29 1.99
CA ARG A 52 11.94 11.18 1.51
C ARG A 52 13.12 10.96 2.46
N PRO A 53 13.38 9.73 2.91
CA PRO A 53 14.60 9.42 3.66
C PRO A 53 15.84 9.50 2.77
N ASP A 54 16.95 10.00 3.32
CA ASP A 54 18.19 10.23 2.57
C ASP A 54 18.76 8.98 1.90
N ASP A 55 18.57 7.82 2.52
CA ASP A 55 19.04 6.52 2.06
C ASP A 55 18.08 5.82 1.07
N TRP A 56 16.97 6.47 0.69
CA TRP A 56 16.07 5.94 -0.32
C TRP A 56 16.22 6.69 -1.65
N PRO A 57 16.36 6.00 -2.80
CA PRO A 57 16.62 6.65 -4.08
C PRO A 57 15.49 7.60 -4.51
N ALA A 58 15.86 8.77 -5.03
CA ALA A 58 14.91 9.82 -5.41
C ALA A 58 13.98 9.38 -6.55
N GLU A 59 14.50 8.63 -7.51
CA GLU A 59 13.75 8.06 -8.64
C GLU A 59 12.76 6.96 -8.22
N ARG A 60 12.86 6.46 -6.98
CA ARG A 60 11.96 5.46 -6.38
C ARG A 60 11.11 6.05 -5.26
N TRP A 61 10.91 7.36 -5.27
CA TRP A 61 10.09 8.09 -4.33
C TRP A 61 9.10 9.00 -5.05
N VAL A 62 7.82 8.93 -4.67
CA VAL A 62 6.79 9.88 -5.09
C VAL A 62 6.32 10.62 -3.85
N GLU A 63 6.66 11.90 -3.77
CA GLU A 63 6.13 12.78 -2.73
C GLU A 63 4.69 13.12 -3.05
N LEU A 64 3.78 12.74 -2.16
CA LEU A 64 2.35 12.95 -2.31
C LEU A 64 1.91 14.21 -1.56
N PRO A 65 0.93 14.97 -2.07
CA PRO A 65 0.29 16.05 -1.34
C PRO A 65 -0.21 15.58 0.03
N ARG A 66 -0.17 16.50 0.99
CA ARG A 66 -0.82 16.31 2.28
C ARG A 66 -2.32 16.56 2.15
N ASP A 67 -3.09 15.87 2.97
CA ASP A 67 -4.54 15.97 3.00
C ASP A 67 -5.08 15.95 4.44
N ASP A 68 -4.29 16.44 5.39
CA ASP A 68 -4.64 16.54 6.81
C ASP A 68 -5.23 17.91 7.20
N ALA A 69 -5.54 18.75 6.20
CA ALA A 69 -6.25 20.00 6.43
C ALA A 69 -7.72 19.73 6.75
N ALA A 70 -8.33 20.56 7.59
CA ALA A 70 -9.74 20.45 7.96
C ALA A 70 -10.71 20.98 6.86
N GLU A 71 -10.29 20.95 5.59
CA GLU A 71 -11.03 21.47 4.45
C GLU A 71 -12.10 20.47 3.96
N GLY A 72 -13.00 20.96 3.10
CA GLY A 72 -14.03 20.14 2.48
C GLY A 72 -15.14 19.69 3.44
N HIS A 73 -15.96 18.75 2.98
CA HIS A 73 -17.06 18.19 3.76
C HIS A 73 -17.30 16.72 3.43
N ASP A 74 -18.23 16.07 4.15
CA ASP A 74 -18.54 14.63 3.98
C ASP A 74 -17.28 13.75 3.99
N HIS A 75 -16.41 13.96 4.98
CA HIS A 75 -15.09 13.33 5.07
C HIS A 75 -15.12 11.80 5.14
N THR A 76 -16.28 11.18 5.35
CA THR A 76 -16.41 9.72 5.47
C THR A 76 -17.25 9.11 4.35
N ALA A 77 -17.69 9.93 3.37
CA ALA A 77 -18.66 9.53 2.34
C ALA A 77 -19.88 8.82 2.97
N GLY A 78 -20.53 9.48 3.94
CA GLY A 78 -21.64 8.90 4.70
C GLY A 78 -21.26 7.67 5.56
N GLY A 79 -20.02 7.62 6.07
CA GLY A 79 -19.52 6.53 6.92
C GLY A 79 -19.04 5.28 6.17
N VAL A 80 -18.91 5.35 4.84
CA VAL A 80 -18.42 4.22 4.02
C VAL A 80 -16.91 4.10 4.05
N LEU A 81 -16.19 5.21 4.23
CA LEU A 81 -14.73 5.33 4.21
C LEU A 81 -14.23 6.05 5.47
N HIS A 82 -12.94 5.97 5.76
CA HIS A 82 -12.31 6.69 6.87
C HIS A 82 -12.04 8.15 6.49
N TRP A 83 -11.59 8.39 5.26
CA TRP A 83 -11.22 9.72 4.77
C TRP A 83 -11.41 9.87 3.26
N ALA A 84 -12.55 10.41 2.86
CA ALA A 84 -12.94 10.70 1.47
C ALA A 84 -13.64 12.07 1.36
N PRO A 85 -12.98 13.18 1.75
CA PRO A 85 -13.57 14.50 1.74
C PRO A 85 -13.93 14.98 0.33
N LEU A 86 -15.10 15.58 0.19
CA LEU A 86 -15.47 16.35 -0.99
C LEU A 86 -14.83 17.74 -0.93
N GLN A 87 -14.44 18.27 -2.09
CA GLN A 87 -13.86 19.62 -2.24
C GLN A 87 -12.58 19.86 -1.45
N HIS A 88 -11.78 18.82 -1.21
CA HIS A 88 -10.47 18.93 -0.57
C HIS A 88 -9.35 18.75 -1.61
N SER A 89 -8.58 19.81 -1.86
CA SER A 89 -7.53 19.86 -2.90
C SER A 89 -6.43 18.82 -2.68
N GLY A 90 -5.86 18.79 -1.46
CA GLY A 90 -4.79 17.84 -1.12
C GLY A 90 -5.18 16.37 -1.31
N PHE A 91 -6.39 15.98 -0.88
CA PHE A 91 -6.92 14.64 -1.11
C PHE A 91 -7.10 14.34 -2.60
N HIS A 92 -7.74 15.26 -3.33
CA HIS A 92 -7.95 15.14 -4.78
C HIS A 92 -6.63 14.93 -5.53
N ASP A 93 -5.65 15.81 -5.30
CA ASP A 93 -4.36 15.79 -6.00
C ASP A 93 -3.56 14.55 -5.65
N ARG A 94 -3.59 14.11 -4.38
CA ARG A 94 -2.97 12.86 -3.95
C ARG A 94 -3.54 11.66 -4.70
N MET A 95 -4.87 11.54 -4.78
CA MET A 95 -5.51 10.43 -5.48
C MET A 95 -5.19 10.45 -6.98
N GLN A 96 -5.20 11.64 -7.59
CA GLN A 96 -4.81 11.83 -8.99
C GLN A 96 -3.35 11.41 -9.24
N MET A 97 -2.42 11.80 -8.37
CA MET A 97 -1.00 11.46 -8.50
C MET A 97 -0.75 9.95 -8.37
N ILE A 98 -1.44 9.28 -7.44
CA ILE A 98 -1.36 7.81 -7.32
C ILE A 98 -1.88 7.14 -8.60
N ALA A 99 -3.05 7.57 -9.10
CA ALA A 99 -3.63 7.01 -10.32
C ALA A 99 -2.74 7.23 -11.55
N ALA A 100 -2.17 8.43 -11.69
CA ALA A 100 -1.24 8.76 -12.76
C ALA A 100 0.03 7.90 -12.68
N TRP A 101 0.56 7.69 -11.47
CA TRP A 101 1.74 6.83 -11.28
C TRP A 101 1.45 5.39 -11.69
N VAL A 102 0.30 4.83 -11.25
CA VAL A 102 -0.14 3.48 -11.62
C VAL A 102 -0.27 3.33 -13.14
N ALA A 103 -0.91 4.28 -13.82
CA ALA A 103 -1.07 4.25 -15.27
C ALA A 103 0.26 4.31 -16.03
N GLN A 104 1.26 5.01 -15.48
CA GLN A 104 2.57 5.14 -16.12
C GLN A 104 3.49 3.93 -15.90
N HIS A 105 3.36 3.25 -14.76
CA HIS A 105 4.33 2.23 -14.33
C HIS A 105 3.80 0.81 -14.34
N GLU A 106 2.49 0.62 -14.52
CA GLU A 106 1.82 -0.69 -14.60
C GLU A 106 2.32 -1.68 -13.52
N PRO A 107 2.22 -1.30 -12.22
CA PRO A 107 2.78 -2.11 -11.14
C PRO A 107 2.15 -3.51 -11.12
N ALA A 108 2.98 -4.53 -10.87
CA ALA A 108 2.50 -5.91 -10.72
C ALA A 108 1.65 -6.09 -9.45
N VAL A 109 1.90 -5.27 -8.43
CA VAL A 109 1.11 -5.19 -7.19
C VAL A 109 1.25 -3.80 -6.58
N PHE A 110 0.16 -3.31 -5.99
CA PHE A 110 0.14 -2.11 -5.19
C PHE A 110 0.00 -2.47 -3.71
N VAL A 111 1.01 -2.16 -2.92
CA VAL A 111 1.05 -2.43 -1.48
C VAL A 111 0.54 -1.19 -0.73
N THR A 112 -0.41 -1.38 0.17
CA THR A 112 -0.94 -0.33 1.05
C THR A 112 -0.80 -0.74 2.50
N ASP A 113 -0.42 0.19 3.36
CA ASP A 113 -0.25 -0.08 4.77
C ASP A 113 -1.57 -0.05 5.57
N VAL A 114 -2.28 1.08 5.62
CA VAL A 114 -3.45 1.29 6.47
C VAL A 114 -4.55 2.10 5.80
N SER A 115 -4.30 2.71 4.63
CA SER A 115 -5.35 3.49 3.97
C SER A 115 -6.30 2.56 3.22
N VAL A 116 -7.55 2.53 3.69
CA VAL A 116 -8.70 1.90 3.04
C VAL A 116 -8.91 2.49 1.65
N GLU A 117 -8.83 3.82 1.53
CA GLU A 117 -9.13 4.54 0.29
C GLU A 117 -8.09 4.30 -0.78
N VAL A 118 -6.80 4.29 -0.41
CA VAL A 118 -5.73 3.98 -1.36
C VAL A 118 -5.76 2.50 -1.76
N ALA A 119 -6.13 1.59 -0.85
CA ALA A 119 -6.35 0.18 -1.19
C ALA A 119 -7.46 0.04 -2.25
N LEU A 120 -8.59 0.70 -2.03
CA LEU A 120 -9.72 0.68 -2.97
C LEU A 120 -9.38 1.37 -4.29
N LEU A 121 -8.64 2.48 -4.28
CA LEU A 121 -8.16 3.14 -5.49
C LEU A 121 -7.32 2.18 -6.33
N GLY A 122 -6.32 1.52 -5.72
CA GLY A 122 -5.49 0.53 -6.43
C GLY A 122 -6.33 -0.59 -7.06
N ARG A 123 -7.32 -1.09 -6.32
CA ARG A 123 -8.26 -2.11 -6.81
C ARG A 123 -9.11 -1.62 -7.98
N LEU A 124 -9.64 -0.39 -7.90
CA LEU A 124 -10.45 0.24 -8.95
C LEU A 124 -9.65 0.56 -10.21
N LEU A 125 -8.34 0.80 -10.06
CA LEU A 125 -7.41 0.95 -11.17
C LEU A 125 -7.01 -0.40 -11.82
N GLY A 126 -7.57 -1.51 -11.34
CA GLY A 126 -7.34 -2.84 -11.92
C GLY A 126 -6.03 -3.50 -11.49
N VAL A 127 -5.35 -2.98 -10.47
CA VAL A 127 -4.08 -3.52 -9.97
C VAL A 127 -4.33 -4.50 -8.82
N PRO A 128 -3.59 -5.63 -8.73
CA PRO A 128 -3.58 -6.45 -7.53
C PRO A 128 -3.16 -5.64 -6.30
N VAL A 129 -3.92 -5.74 -5.21
CA VAL A 129 -3.65 -4.97 -3.98
C VAL A 129 -3.26 -5.91 -2.85
N ALA A 130 -2.13 -5.63 -2.20
CA ALA A 130 -1.77 -6.28 -0.94
C ALA A 130 -1.85 -5.25 0.20
N THR A 131 -2.57 -5.57 1.27
CA THR A 131 -2.75 -4.63 2.40
C THR A 131 -2.34 -5.24 3.73
N PHE A 132 -1.74 -4.43 4.61
CA PHE A 132 -1.41 -4.87 5.95
C PHE A 132 -2.65 -4.87 6.84
N VAL A 133 -2.85 -5.98 7.54
CA VAL A 133 -3.82 -6.00 8.62
C VAL A 133 -3.16 -5.39 9.85
N LYS A 134 -3.91 -4.64 10.66
CA LYS A 134 -3.41 -4.08 11.93
C LYS A 134 -4.09 -4.78 13.11
N PRO A 135 -3.38 -5.12 14.19
CA PRO A 135 -3.99 -5.66 15.41
C PRO A 135 -5.07 -4.73 15.98
N GLY A 136 -6.12 -5.30 16.57
CA GLY A 136 -7.27 -4.59 17.14
C GLY A 136 -8.59 -5.02 16.51
N ASP A 137 -9.68 -4.36 16.90
CA ASP A 137 -11.00 -4.59 16.30
C ASP A 137 -11.06 -4.01 14.88
N ARG A 138 -11.36 -4.88 13.90
CA ARG A 138 -11.50 -4.58 12.48
C ARG A 138 -12.89 -4.93 11.97
N SER A 139 -13.87 -5.05 12.86
CA SER A 139 -15.26 -5.30 12.49
C SER A 139 -15.94 -4.10 11.83
N ASP A 140 -15.32 -2.91 11.84
CA ASP A 140 -15.84 -1.75 11.15
C ASP A 140 -15.89 -1.95 9.64
N ARG A 141 -16.93 -1.38 9.04
CA ARG A 141 -17.25 -1.51 7.61
C ARG A 141 -16.08 -1.16 6.70
N GLN A 142 -15.31 -0.14 7.07
CA GLN A 142 -14.24 0.41 6.26
C GLN A 142 -13.07 -0.56 6.12
N HIS A 143 -12.59 -1.12 7.24
CA HIS A 143 -11.54 -2.15 7.19
C HIS A 143 -12.03 -3.42 6.49
N GLN A 144 -13.26 -3.88 6.79
CA GLN A 144 -13.86 -5.02 6.08
C GLN A 144 -13.86 -4.78 4.57
N LEU A 145 -14.34 -3.61 4.13
CA LEU A 145 -14.38 -3.24 2.71
C LEU A 145 -12.99 -3.29 2.05
N ALA A 146 -11.96 -2.73 2.71
CA ALA A 146 -10.59 -2.79 2.18
C ALA A 146 -10.08 -4.23 2.09
N TYR A 147 -10.22 -5.01 3.16
CA TYR A 147 -9.70 -6.38 3.22
C TYR A 147 -10.38 -7.29 2.21
N ASP A 148 -11.68 -7.12 1.99
CA ASP A 148 -12.48 -7.86 1.01
C ASP A 148 -12.09 -7.57 -0.44
N SER A 149 -11.66 -6.34 -0.68
CA SER A 149 -11.28 -5.87 -2.01
C SER A 149 -9.84 -6.23 -2.37
N ALA A 150 -9.02 -6.56 -1.37
CA ALA A 150 -7.61 -6.83 -1.53
C ALA A 150 -7.38 -8.21 -2.19
N THR A 151 -6.30 -8.30 -2.96
CA THR A 151 -5.82 -9.57 -3.52
C THR A 151 -5.11 -10.42 -2.46
N ALA A 152 -4.42 -9.77 -1.51
CA ALA A 152 -3.75 -10.45 -0.42
C ALA A 152 -3.76 -9.60 0.86
N LEU A 153 -3.84 -10.26 2.01
CA LEU A 153 -3.68 -9.65 3.32
C LEU A 153 -2.31 -10.01 3.90
N ILE A 154 -1.65 -9.03 4.51
CA ILE A 154 -0.36 -9.21 5.16
C ILE A 154 -0.53 -9.03 6.66
N ALA A 155 -0.42 -10.12 7.41
CA ALA A 155 -0.32 -10.12 8.86
C ALA A 155 1.15 -10.29 9.27
N THR A 156 1.63 -9.47 10.21
CA THR A 156 3.02 -9.54 10.72
C THR A 156 3.08 -10.10 12.14
N TRP A 157 2.20 -11.05 12.43
CA TRP A 157 2.11 -11.79 13.68
C TRP A 157 1.74 -13.24 13.37
N PRO A 158 2.05 -14.18 14.29
CA PRO A 158 1.67 -15.57 14.12
C PRO A 158 0.16 -15.75 14.34
N GLU A 159 -0.46 -16.69 13.62
CA GLU A 159 -1.93 -16.91 13.62
C GLU A 159 -2.49 -17.08 15.03
N GLU A 160 -1.74 -17.77 15.89
CA GLU A 160 -2.11 -18.11 17.27
C GLU A 160 -2.27 -16.88 18.18
N ALA A 161 -1.74 -15.72 17.77
CA ALA A 161 -1.85 -14.50 18.55
C ALA A 161 -3.31 -14.03 18.70
N ALA A 162 -4.19 -14.37 17.75
CA ALA A 162 -5.63 -14.03 17.78
C ALA A 162 -5.92 -12.55 18.14
N ILE A 163 -5.08 -11.63 17.65
CA ILE A 163 -5.10 -10.20 18.03
C ILE A 163 -5.96 -9.32 17.12
N VAL A 164 -6.75 -9.91 16.22
CA VAL A 164 -7.65 -9.17 15.32
C VAL A 164 -9.09 -9.56 15.57
N GLY A 165 -9.88 -8.59 16.03
CA GLY A 165 -11.34 -8.72 16.10
C GLY A 165 -11.97 -8.51 14.72
N GLY A 166 -13.05 -9.23 14.41
CA GLY A 166 -13.74 -9.11 13.13
C GLY A 166 -13.03 -9.79 11.96
N TRP A 167 -12.04 -10.66 12.21
CA TRP A 167 -11.44 -11.50 11.16
C TRP A 167 -12.51 -12.36 10.48
N GLN A 168 -12.46 -12.46 9.16
CA GLN A 168 -13.41 -13.25 8.37
C GLN A 168 -12.72 -14.52 7.84
N PRO A 169 -13.30 -15.72 7.99
CA PRO A 169 -12.69 -16.97 7.52
C PRO A 169 -12.35 -17.01 6.02
N ARG A 170 -13.04 -16.20 5.21
CA ARG A 170 -12.75 -16.08 3.77
C ARG A 170 -11.40 -15.41 3.46
N TRP A 171 -10.74 -14.84 4.46
CA TRP A 171 -9.42 -14.24 4.32
C TRP A 171 -8.28 -15.25 4.57
N ASP A 172 -8.59 -16.49 4.93
CA ASP A 172 -7.60 -17.55 5.20
C ASP A 172 -7.05 -18.21 3.91
N ALA A 173 -7.37 -17.65 2.74
CA ALA A 173 -7.13 -18.22 1.42
C ALA A 173 -5.71 -17.97 0.86
#